data_AF-A0A1F8J105-F1
#
_entry.id   AF-A0A1F8J105-F1
#
_cell.length_a   1.000
_cell.length_b   1.000
_cell.length_c   1.000
_cell.angle_alpha   90.00
_cell.angle_beta   90.00
_cell.angle_gamma   90.00
#
_symmetry.space_group_name_H-M   'P 1'
#
loop_
_entity.id
_entity.type
_entity.pdbx_description
1 polymer ?
#
loop_
_entity_poly.entity_id
_entity_poly.type
_entity_poly.pdbx_seq_one_letter_code
_entity_poly.pdbx_strand_id
1 'polypeptide(L)' 'MYGLEKKRGEKFIFDLEKEIKEQPSRGKKILDKVEERVQEIKKMLREGANEKDFDDLGILLHGYAALQKVIRKVK' A
#
# COMPACT_ATOMS: atom_id res chain seq x y z
N MET A 1 -12.19 36.00 -28.51
CA MET A 1 -11.09 35.01 -28.66
C MET A 1 -11.68 33.63 -28.41
N TYR A 2 -11.76 32.78 -29.45
CA TYR A 2 -11.96 31.33 -29.30
C TYR A 2 -10.79 30.80 -28.44
N GLY A 3 -10.96 30.08 -27.33
CA GLY A 3 -11.87 28.95 -27.13
C GLY A 3 -11.06 27.67 -27.34
N LEU A 4 -10.41 27.18 -26.28
CA LEU A 4 -9.97 25.80 -26.03
C LEU A 4 -9.10 25.81 -24.78
N GLU A 5 -9.74 25.77 -23.61
CA GLU A 5 -9.06 25.33 -22.40
C GLU A 5 -8.51 23.94 -22.70
N LYS A 6 -7.18 23.81 -22.79
CA LYS A 6 -6.53 22.51 -22.84
C LYS A 6 -7.02 21.75 -21.61
N LYS A 7 -7.97 20.81 -21.80
CA LYS A 7 -8.29 19.81 -20.78
C LYS A 7 -6.96 19.19 -20.44
N ARG A 8 -6.39 19.56 -19.29
CA ARG A 8 -5.15 18.98 -18.77
C ARG A 8 -5.39 17.49 -18.84
N GLY A 9 -4.68 16.81 -19.74
CA GLY A 9 -4.93 15.39 -20.03
C GLY A 9 -5.09 14.66 -18.71
N GLU A 10 -6.17 13.90 -18.58
CA GLU A 10 -6.48 13.18 -17.35
C GLU A 10 -5.21 12.46 -16.92
N LYS A 11 -4.71 12.82 -15.73
CA LYS A 11 -3.52 12.17 -15.18
C LYS A 11 -3.84 10.68 -15.14
N PHE A 12 -2.94 9.85 -15.64
CA PHE A 12 -3.09 8.41 -15.53
C PHE A 12 -3.31 8.05 -14.06
N ILE A 13 -4.43 7.39 -13.77
CA ILE A 13 -4.79 6.92 -12.43
C ILE A 13 -4.77 5.40 -12.50
N PHE A 14 -4.03 4.77 -11.60
CA PHE A 14 -4.04 3.32 -11.45
C PHE A 14 -5.38 2.86 -10.86
N ASP A 15 -5.84 1.67 -11.21
CA ASP A 15 -7.12 1.13 -10.74
C ASP A 15 -7.23 1.16 -9.20
N LEU A 16 -6.17 0.74 -8.50
CA LEU A 16 -6.12 0.78 -7.04
C LEU A 16 -6.26 2.20 -6.48
N GLU A 17 -5.64 3.19 -7.12
CA GLU A 17 -5.76 4.58 -6.70
C GLU A 17 -7.17 5.12 -6.93
N LYS A 18 -7.80 4.74 -8.04
CA LYS A 18 -9.19 5.07 -8.34
C LYS A 18 -10.12 4.47 -7.28
N GLU A 19 -9.97 3.17 -6.99
CA GLU A 19 -10.77 2.47 -5.99
C GLU A 19 -10.66 3.09 -4.59
N ILE A 20 -9.46 3.50 -4.18
CA ILE A 20 -9.24 4.12 -2.86
C ILE A 20 -9.86 5.53 -2.79
N LYS A 21 -9.75 6.30 -3.87
CA LYS A 21 -10.34 7.65 -3.95
C LYS A 21 -11.87 7.61 -3.99
N GLU A 22 -12.45 6.63 -4.71
CA GLU A 22 -13.91 6.46 -4.80
C GLU A 22 -14.50 5.85 -3.52
N GLN A 23 -13.77 4.97 -2.84
CA GLN A 23 -14.23 4.29 -1.62
C GLN A 23 -13.17 4.37 -0.50
N PRO A 24 -13.18 5.43 0.32
CA PRO A 24 -12.22 5.60 1.42
C PRO A 24 -12.21 4.44 2.45
N SER A 25 -13.34 3.74 2.58
CA SER A 25 -13.48 2.56 3.45
C SER A 25 -12.59 1.39 2.98
N ARG A 26 -12.37 1.25 1.68
CA ARG A 26 -11.53 0.20 1.08
C ARG A 26 -10.05 0.45 1.39
N GLY A 27 -9.60 1.70 1.32
CA GLY A 27 -8.26 2.09 1.75
C GLY A 27 -8.00 1.76 3.22
N LYS A 28 -8.99 2.02 4.10
CA LYS A 28 -8.89 1.63 5.53
C LYS A 28 -8.78 0.10 5.70
N LYS A 29 -9.62 -0.68 5.03
CA LYS A 29 -9.57 -2.15 5.09
C LYS A 29 -8.21 -2.71 4.64
N ILE A 30 -7.62 -2.13 3.59
CA ILE A 30 -6.29 -2.52 3.11
C ILE A 30 -5.25 -2.21 4.18
N LEU A 31 -5.29 -1.02 4.79
CA LEU A 31 -4.37 -0.64 5.86
C LEU A 31 -4.50 -1.56 7.08
N ASP A 32 -5.72 -1.89 7.51
CA ASP A 32 -5.96 -2.78 8.64
C ASP A 32 -5.37 -4.18 8.37
N LYS A 33 -5.60 -4.73 7.17
CA LYS A 33 -5.02 -6.02 6.76
C LYS A 33 -3.49 -5.98 6.67
N VAL A 34 -2.91 -4.89 6.19
CA VAL A 34 -1.45 -4.71 6.16
C VAL A 34 -0.89 -4.67 7.57
N GLU A 35 -1.53 -3.96 8.49
CA GLU A 35 -1.13 -3.87 9.89
C GLU A 35 -1.14 -5.27 10.55
N GLU A 36 -2.20 -6.04 10.33
CA GLU A 36 -2.32 -7.43 10.82
C GLU A 36 -1.15 -8.30 10.34
N ARG A 37 -0.84 -8.28 9.02
CA ARG A 37 0.27 -9.05 8.46
C ARG A 37 1.64 -8.60 8.97
N VAL A 38 1.83 -7.30 9.16
CA VAL A 38 3.06 -6.76 9.77
C VAL A 38 3.26 -7.29 11.19
N GLN A 39 2.19 -7.36 11.99
CA GLN A 39 2.28 -7.90 13.35
C GLN A 39 2.57 -9.40 13.36
N GLU A 40 1.97 -10.18 12.46
CA GLU A 40 2.28 -11.60 12.28
C GLU A 40 3.75 -11.82 11.92
N ILE A 41 4.26 -11.10 10.91
CA ILE A 41 5.67 -11.20 10.49
C ILE A 41 6.62 -10.84 11.65
N LYS A 42 6.33 -9.76 12.37
CA LYS A 42 7.12 -9.36 13.56
C LYS A 42 7.07 -10.40 14.69
N LYS A 43 5.98 -11.15 14.80
CA LYS A 43 5.89 -12.26 15.77
C LYS A 43 6.78 -13.42 15.33
N MET A 44 6.71 -13.83 14.07
CA MET A 44 7.55 -14.91 13.51
C MET A 44 9.04 -14.58 13.61
N LEU A 45 9.43 -13.33 13.32
CA LEU A 45 10.82 -12.86 13.49
C LEU A 45 11.30 -12.94 14.95
N ARG A 46 10.42 -12.68 15.93
CA ARG A 46 10.74 -12.75 17.37
C ARG A 46 10.78 -14.18 17.91
N GLU A 47 10.02 -15.09 17.31
CA GLU A 47 9.96 -16.50 17.70
C GLU A 47 11.18 -17.31 17.21
N GLY A 48 12.07 -16.69 16.43
CA GLY A 48 13.33 -17.31 16.00
C GLY A 48 13.16 -18.10 14.72
N ALA A 49 12.84 -17.41 13.62
CA ALA A 49 12.85 -17.98 12.28
C ALA A 49 14.28 -18.37 11.85
N ASN A 50 14.43 -19.41 11.03
CA ASN A 50 15.73 -19.81 10.49
C ASN A 50 16.32 -18.69 9.61
N GLU A 51 17.64 -18.69 9.36
CA GLU A 51 18.35 -17.59 8.67
C GLU A 51 17.72 -17.21 7.31
N LYS A 52 17.30 -18.20 6.51
CA LYS A 52 16.58 -17.96 5.24
C LYS A 52 15.20 -17.33 5.44
N ASP A 53 14.45 -17.85 6.42
CA ASP A 53 13.12 -17.34 6.73
C ASP A 53 13.20 -15.91 7.29
N PHE A 54 14.29 -15.57 8.00
CA PHE A 54 14.52 -14.23 8.53
C PHE A 54 14.68 -13.20 7.41
N ASP A 55 15.48 -13.50 6.39
CA ASP A 55 15.68 -12.63 5.23
C ASP A 55 14.38 -12.43 4.45
N ASP A 56 13.65 -13.52 4.16
CA ASP A 56 12.37 -13.47 3.45
C ASP A 56 11.30 -12.68 4.23
N LEU A 57 11.21 -12.90 5.55
CA LEU A 57 10.32 -12.14 6.43
C LEU A 57 10.72 -10.66 6.51
N GLY A 58 12.02 -10.34 6.47
CA GLY A 58 12.53 -8.98 6.39
C GLY A 58 12.11 -8.28 5.10
N ILE A 59 12.25 -8.95 3.95
CA ILE A 59 11.81 -8.44 2.65
C ILE A 59 10.31 -8.17 2.65
N LEU A 60 9.51 -9.13 3.14
CA LEU A 60 8.05 -8.96 3.24
C LEU A 60 7.68 -7.79 4.14
N LEU A 61 8.33 -7.65 5.30
CA LEU A 61 8.10 -6.53 6.23
C LEU A 61 8.34 -5.18 5.56
N HIS A 62 9.43 -5.05 4.81
CA HIS A 62 9.73 -3.83 4.05
C HIS A 62 8.73 -3.58 2.92
N GLY A 63 8.29 -4.62 2.21
CA GLY A 63 7.26 -4.53 1.18
C GLY A 63 5.92 -4.02 1.73
N TYR A 64 5.48 -4.57 2.87
CA TYR A 64 4.26 -4.11 3.54
C TYR A 64 4.38 -2.66 4.04
N ALA A 65 5.53 -2.26 4.57
CA ALA A 65 5.76 -0.87 4.98
C ALA A 65 5.71 0.11 3.78
N ALA A 66 6.28 -0.28 2.64
CA ALA A 66 6.23 0.49 1.41
C ALA A 66 4.78 0.63 0.90
N LEU A 67 4.01 -0.47 0.88
CA LEU A 67 2.60 -0.45 0.52
C LEU A 67 1.79 0.47 1.44
N GLN A 68 2.00 0.39 2.76
CA GLN A 68 1.32 1.25 3.72
C GLN A 68 1.57 2.74 3.42
N LYS A 69 2.81 3.10 3.06
CA LYS A 69 3.18 4.47 2.67
C LYS A 69 2.47 4.93 1.39
N VAL A 70 2.36 4.06 0.38
CA VAL A 70 1.65 4.35 -0.87
C VAL A 70 0.18 4.59 -0.60
N ILE A 71 -0.50 3.67 0.09
CA ILE A 71 -1.93 3.78 0.40
C ILE A 71 -2.24 5.06 1.19
N ARG A 72 -1.39 5.42 2.16
CA ARG A 72 -1.53 6.67 2.94
C ARG A 72 -1.32 7.94 2.11
N LYS A 73 -0.57 7.88 1.01
CA LYS A 73 -0.34 9.01 0.10
C LYS A 73 -1.46 9.18 -0.92
N VAL A 74 -2.18 8.09 -1.21
CA VAL A 74 -3.30 8.06 -2.16
C VAL A 74 -4.61 8.49 -1.52
N LYS A 75 -4.82 8.11 -0.24
CA LYS A 75 -5.92 8.58 0.60
C LYS A 75 -5.82 10.10 0.82
#